data_AF-A0A0G4MF73-F1
#
_entry.id   AF-A0A0G4MF73-F1
#
_cell.length_a   1.000
_cell.length_b   1.000
_cell.length_c   1.000
_cell.angle_alpha   90.00
_cell.angle_beta   90.00
_cell.angle_gamma   90.00
#
_symmetry.space_group_name_H-M   'P 1'
#
loop_
_entity.id
_entity.type
_entity.pdbx_description
1 polymer ?
#
loop_
_entity_poly.entity_id
_entity_poly.type
_entity_poly.pdbx_seq_one_letter_code
_entity_poly.pdbx_strand_id
1 'polypeptide(L)'
;AVHVAPHPCNITQLYECTGDECAFEGVCDKNGCAWNPYRVEQDDYYGRGAEEFKVDTTKPFTVITQFPADADGKLTEIHRAYIQDGRLIRSEVVNNPDLPQVNYLNDEFCAATGSRRFMELGAHEGMGDAMSRGMVLAISLWWDAGGNMQWLDGSAQNAGPCNLTEGNPQNVVKVEADPVVTFSEIKWGEIGTTFKAGCQPKRKSANMEGITRRHFFHHADTEKQTPGITKEKADCHWCQIRAFPTHETHPITIINDIDDATLPSNFRFLQSTVLGEGVQAAEDSFRSGCDCTDDQECQYGGCLCLQEQDDADDNDEDDDEEDGGSGQREQGRKKIYRYHTHGAKA
;
A
#
# COMPACT_ATOMS: atom_id res chain seq x y z
N ALA A 1 -13.68 -8.34 -12.18
CA ALA A 1 -12.34 -8.97 -12.05
C ALA A 1 -11.29 -8.10 -12.71
N VAL A 2 -10.01 -8.35 -12.41
CA VAL A 2 -8.84 -7.69 -13.03
C VAL A 2 -7.73 -8.72 -13.21
N HIS A 3 -6.89 -8.54 -14.23
CA HIS A 3 -5.85 -9.49 -14.59
C HIS A 3 -4.53 -8.79 -14.96
N VAL A 4 -3.41 -9.41 -14.58
CA VAL A 4 -2.06 -9.08 -15.05
C VAL A 4 -1.39 -10.36 -15.49
N ALA A 5 -0.78 -10.37 -16.68
CA ALA A 5 0.00 -11.50 -17.13
C ALA A 5 1.16 -11.07 -18.04
N PRO A 6 2.41 -11.38 -17.70
CA PRO A 6 3.50 -11.41 -18.66
C PRO A 6 3.41 -12.67 -19.53
N HIS A 7 3.72 -12.52 -20.83
CA HIS A 7 3.66 -13.58 -21.84
C HIS A 7 4.98 -13.61 -22.63
N PRO A 8 6.01 -14.31 -22.16
CA PRO A 8 7.28 -14.40 -22.85
C PRO A 8 7.19 -15.31 -24.07
N CYS A 9 8.08 -15.06 -25.03
CA CYS A 9 8.35 -15.94 -26.15
C CYS A 9 9.86 -16.18 -26.23
N ASN A 10 10.28 -17.35 -26.71
CA ASN A 10 11.70 -17.64 -26.95
C ASN A 10 12.23 -17.06 -28.28
N ILE A 11 11.48 -16.12 -28.88
CA ILE A 11 11.84 -15.37 -30.08
C ILE A 11 11.94 -13.89 -29.74
N THR A 12 12.71 -13.15 -30.55
CA THR A 12 12.90 -11.70 -30.38
C THR A 12 12.13 -10.97 -31.48
N GLN A 13 11.43 -9.89 -31.10
CA GLN A 13 10.60 -9.06 -32.00
C GLN A 13 9.46 -9.85 -32.67
N LEU A 14 8.88 -9.28 -33.73
CA LEU A 14 7.81 -9.91 -34.49
C LEU A 14 8.33 -11.15 -35.21
N TYR A 15 7.62 -12.26 -35.07
CA TYR A 15 7.98 -13.54 -35.68
C TYR A 15 6.77 -14.18 -36.36
N GLU A 16 6.93 -14.57 -37.62
CA GLU A 16 5.92 -15.30 -38.40
C GLU A 16 6.08 -16.80 -38.11
N CYS A 17 5.30 -17.32 -37.17
CA CYS A 17 5.33 -18.74 -36.82
C CYS A 17 4.71 -19.62 -37.91
N THR A 18 5.16 -20.88 -37.99
CA THR A 18 4.55 -21.89 -38.86
C THR A 18 4.25 -23.19 -38.13
N GLY A 19 3.15 -23.86 -38.46
CA GLY A 19 2.80 -25.16 -37.88
C GLY A 19 2.77 -25.18 -36.35
N ASP A 20 3.53 -26.09 -35.75
CA ASP A 20 3.58 -26.30 -34.29
C ASP A 20 4.19 -25.12 -33.53
N GLU A 21 4.98 -24.27 -34.18
CA GLU A 21 5.51 -23.04 -33.57
C GLU A 21 4.39 -22.09 -33.15
N CYS A 22 3.23 -22.16 -33.82
CA CYS A 22 2.05 -21.38 -33.49
C CYS A 22 1.15 -22.04 -32.42
N ALA A 23 1.39 -23.31 -32.10
CA ALA A 23 0.55 -24.09 -31.18
C ALA A 23 0.85 -23.76 -29.71
N PHE A 24 0.18 -24.45 -28.79
CA PHE A 24 0.35 -24.24 -27.33
C PHE A 24 1.77 -24.53 -26.84
N GLU A 25 2.41 -25.56 -27.40
CA GLU A 25 3.83 -25.88 -27.15
C GLU A 25 4.80 -25.08 -28.03
N GLY A 26 4.29 -24.07 -28.74
CA GLY A 26 5.05 -23.27 -29.68
C GLY A 26 5.95 -22.22 -29.04
N VAL A 27 6.34 -21.21 -29.81
CA VAL A 27 7.40 -20.25 -29.43
C VAL A 27 6.97 -19.23 -28.37
N CYS A 28 5.66 -19.11 -28.10
CA CYS A 28 5.09 -18.10 -27.21
C CYS A 28 4.18 -18.72 -26.15
N ASP A 29 4.22 -18.15 -24.95
CA ASP A 29 3.29 -18.50 -23.88
C ASP A 29 1.90 -17.89 -24.13
N LYS A 30 0.92 -18.74 -24.41
CA LYS A 30 -0.48 -18.33 -24.65
C LYS A 30 -1.24 -18.02 -23.37
N ASN A 31 -0.91 -18.66 -22.25
CA ASN A 31 -1.66 -18.54 -21.01
C ASN A 31 -1.14 -17.40 -20.12
N GLY A 32 0.17 -17.17 -20.13
CA GLY A 32 0.80 -16.17 -19.28
C GLY A 32 1.00 -16.66 -17.84
N CYS A 33 1.68 -15.83 -17.05
CA CYS A 33 1.66 -15.94 -15.59
C CYS A 33 0.62 -15.00 -14.97
N ALA A 34 -0.51 -15.56 -14.57
CA ALA A 34 -1.68 -14.78 -14.19
C ALA A 34 -1.65 -14.30 -12.73
N TRP A 35 -1.86 -13.00 -12.52
CA TRP A 35 -2.31 -12.43 -11.25
C TRP A 35 -3.74 -11.90 -11.37
N ASN A 36 -4.65 -12.52 -10.63
CA ASN A 36 -6.03 -12.09 -10.46
C ASN A 36 -6.43 -12.31 -9.00
N PRO A 37 -6.90 -11.28 -8.26
CA PRO A 37 -7.27 -11.40 -6.85
C PRO A 37 -8.21 -12.59 -6.54
N TYR A 38 -9.18 -12.88 -7.40
CA TYR A 38 -10.08 -14.04 -7.22
C TYR A 38 -9.32 -15.38 -7.27
N ARG A 39 -8.30 -15.50 -8.14
CA ARG A 39 -7.50 -16.73 -8.26
C ARG A 39 -6.62 -16.99 -7.05
N VAL A 40 -6.39 -15.97 -6.23
CA VAL A 40 -5.57 -16.01 -5.00
C VAL A 40 -6.42 -15.80 -3.73
N GLU A 41 -7.73 -16.05 -3.83
CA GLU A 41 -8.71 -16.03 -2.72
C GLU A 41 -8.86 -14.65 -2.04
N GLN A 42 -8.78 -13.59 -2.84
CA GLN A 42 -8.97 -12.18 -2.43
C GLN A 42 -10.19 -11.58 -3.14
N ASP A 43 -11.35 -12.19 -2.91
CA ASP A 43 -12.59 -11.87 -3.63
C ASP A 43 -13.11 -10.45 -3.37
N ASP A 44 -12.75 -9.84 -2.23
CA ASP A 44 -13.14 -8.48 -1.80
C ASP A 44 -12.16 -7.39 -2.27
N TYR A 45 -11.16 -7.72 -3.09
CA TYR A 45 -10.12 -6.75 -3.47
C TYR A 45 -10.57 -5.79 -4.59
N TYR A 46 -11.22 -6.30 -5.65
CA TYR A 46 -11.55 -5.53 -6.85
C TYR A 46 -12.96 -5.86 -7.37
N GLY A 47 -13.86 -4.89 -7.38
CA GLY A 47 -15.23 -5.09 -7.83
C GLY A 47 -16.13 -3.86 -7.70
N ARG A 48 -17.43 -4.05 -7.92
CA ARG A 48 -18.40 -2.95 -7.96
C ARG A 48 -18.94 -2.66 -6.54
N GLY A 49 -18.67 -1.48 -5.99
CA GLY A 49 -19.17 -1.06 -4.67
C GLY A 49 -18.05 -0.84 -3.65
N ALA A 50 -18.09 0.29 -2.94
CA ALA A 50 -17.07 0.68 -1.96
C ALA A 50 -17.26 0.05 -0.57
N GLU A 51 -18.41 -0.61 -0.33
CA GLU A 51 -18.67 -1.33 0.92
C GLU A 51 -18.13 -2.76 0.86
N GLU A 52 -18.19 -3.39 -0.32
CA GLU A 52 -17.74 -4.76 -0.54
C GLU A 52 -16.32 -4.88 -1.09
N PHE A 53 -15.79 -3.85 -1.76
CA PHE A 53 -14.50 -3.92 -2.44
C PHE A 53 -13.51 -2.83 -2.02
N LYS A 54 -12.22 -3.21 -1.94
CA LYS A 54 -11.12 -2.26 -1.68
C LYS A 54 -10.91 -1.28 -2.84
N VAL A 55 -10.99 -1.79 -4.06
CA VAL A 55 -11.06 -0.99 -5.30
C VAL A 55 -12.48 -1.03 -5.85
N ASP A 56 -13.19 0.09 -5.73
CA ASP A 56 -14.55 0.28 -6.24
C ASP A 56 -14.54 0.64 -7.73
N THR A 57 -14.88 -0.31 -8.58
CA THR A 57 -14.86 -0.11 -10.04
C THR A 57 -16.00 0.75 -10.57
N THR A 58 -16.92 1.22 -9.71
CA THR A 58 -17.97 2.17 -10.11
C THR A 58 -17.49 3.61 -10.12
N LYS A 59 -16.27 3.86 -9.63
CA LYS A 59 -15.62 5.18 -9.61
C LYS A 59 -14.27 5.14 -10.31
N PRO A 60 -13.74 6.29 -10.76
CA PRO A 60 -12.37 6.37 -11.26
C PRO A 60 -11.35 5.95 -10.20
N PHE A 61 -10.26 5.34 -10.65
CA PHE A 61 -9.09 5.00 -9.85
C PHE A 61 -7.84 5.01 -10.74
N THR A 62 -6.66 5.14 -10.14
CA THR A 62 -5.36 5.02 -10.80
C THR A 62 -4.86 3.58 -10.68
N VAL A 63 -4.27 3.06 -11.75
CA VAL A 63 -3.58 1.77 -11.76
C VAL A 63 -2.08 2.03 -11.82
N ILE A 64 -1.33 1.45 -10.88
CA ILE A 64 0.12 1.54 -10.79
C ILE A 64 0.70 0.15 -11.05
N THR A 65 1.62 0.04 -12.00
CA THR A 65 2.38 -1.19 -12.22
C THR A 65 3.86 -0.87 -12.16
N GLN A 66 4.64 -1.61 -11.37
CA GLN A 66 6.07 -1.43 -11.21
C GLN A 66 6.80 -2.70 -11.63
N PHE A 67 7.98 -2.51 -12.22
CA PHE A 67 8.79 -3.57 -12.83
C PHE A 67 10.21 -3.50 -12.23
N PRO A 68 10.40 -3.84 -10.94
CA PRO A 68 11.72 -3.84 -10.32
C PRO A 68 12.64 -4.87 -11.00
N ALA A 69 13.92 -4.50 -11.08
CA ALA A 69 14.98 -5.33 -11.58
C ALA A 69 16.03 -5.58 -10.48
N ASP A 70 16.78 -6.66 -10.61
CA ASP A 70 17.94 -6.92 -9.77
C ASP A 70 19.15 -6.03 -10.13
N ALA A 71 20.28 -6.26 -9.47
CA ALA A 71 21.51 -5.50 -9.67
C ALA A 71 22.09 -5.64 -11.10
N ASP A 72 21.73 -6.70 -11.83
CA ASP A 72 22.14 -6.95 -13.21
C ASP A 72 21.13 -6.39 -14.22
N GLY A 73 20.08 -5.71 -13.75
CA GLY A 73 19.03 -5.12 -14.58
C GLY A 73 18.02 -6.13 -15.11
N LYS A 74 17.93 -7.33 -14.51
CA LYS A 74 16.95 -8.35 -14.90
C LYS A 74 15.66 -8.20 -14.10
N LEU A 75 14.53 -8.22 -14.80
CA LEU A 75 13.21 -8.17 -14.18
C LEU A 75 13.03 -9.37 -13.25
N THR A 76 12.72 -9.10 -11.98
CA THR A 76 12.49 -10.15 -10.98
C THR A 76 11.02 -10.24 -10.56
N GLU A 77 10.32 -9.10 -10.54
CA GLU A 77 8.97 -9.02 -9.98
C GLU A 77 8.09 -8.06 -10.79
N ILE A 78 6.76 -8.23 -10.72
CA ILE A 78 5.78 -7.26 -11.20
C ILE A 78 4.83 -6.92 -10.07
N HIS A 79 4.83 -5.65 -9.66
CA HIS A 79 3.99 -5.14 -8.59
C HIS A 79 2.78 -4.40 -9.15
N ARG A 80 1.62 -4.58 -8.53
CA ARG A 80 0.39 -3.86 -8.84
C ARG A 80 -0.09 -3.11 -7.60
N ALA A 81 -0.52 -1.88 -7.79
CA ALA A 81 -1.23 -1.10 -6.78
C ALA A 81 -2.27 -0.19 -7.44
N TYR A 82 -3.12 0.40 -6.62
CA TYR A 82 -4.16 1.32 -7.06
C TYR A 82 -4.15 2.59 -6.22
N ILE A 83 -4.64 3.70 -6.78
CA ILE A 83 -5.03 4.86 -5.98
C ILE A 83 -6.51 5.13 -6.22
N GLN A 84 -7.29 5.20 -5.14
CA GLN A 84 -8.68 5.60 -5.20
C GLN A 84 -9.01 6.51 -4.02
N ASP A 85 -9.77 7.57 -4.26
CA ASP A 85 -10.10 8.59 -3.25
C ASP A 85 -8.86 9.13 -2.51
N GLY A 86 -7.75 9.29 -3.23
CA GLY A 86 -6.47 9.78 -2.70
C GLY A 86 -5.71 8.79 -1.82
N ARG A 87 -6.14 7.53 -1.75
CA ARG A 87 -5.51 6.48 -0.93
C ARG A 87 -4.80 5.46 -1.79
N LEU A 88 -3.59 5.10 -1.38
CA LEU A 88 -2.86 3.97 -1.94
C LEU A 88 -3.47 2.65 -1.45
N ILE A 89 -3.85 1.79 -2.38
CA ILE A 89 -4.34 0.43 -2.16
C ILE A 89 -3.29 -0.52 -2.75
N ARG A 90 -2.53 -1.18 -1.87
CA ARG A 90 -1.49 -2.13 -2.26
C ARG A 90 -2.10 -3.51 -2.51
N SER A 91 -1.52 -4.27 -3.43
CA SER A 91 -1.80 -5.70 -3.51
C SER A 91 -1.57 -6.37 -2.17
N GLU A 92 -2.42 -7.34 -1.86
CA GLU A 92 -2.38 -8.09 -0.61
C GLU A 92 -1.61 -9.39 -0.80
N VAL A 93 -1.09 -9.90 0.31
CA VAL A 93 -0.45 -11.21 0.33
C VAL A 93 -1.49 -12.26 -0.06
N VAL A 94 -1.11 -13.16 -0.97
CA VAL A 94 -1.93 -14.29 -1.41
C VAL A 94 -2.60 -14.96 -0.21
N ASN A 95 -3.93 -15.15 -0.27
CA ASN A 95 -4.70 -15.74 0.83
C ASN A 95 -4.75 -17.27 0.76
N ASN A 96 -4.39 -17.86 -0.38
CA ASN A 96 -4.29 -19.30 -0.54
C ASN A 96 -2.98 -19.83 0.11
N PRO A 97 -3.06 -20.73 1.11
CA PRO A 97 -1.89 -21.21 1.84
C PRO A 97 -0.99 -22.17 1.06
N ASP A 98 -1.47 -22.72 -0.06
CA ASP A 98 -0.72 -23.63 -0.93
C ASP A 98 0.15 -22.86 -1.96
N LEU A 99 0.05 -21.53 -1.98
CA LEU A 99 0.80 -20.66 -2.87
C LEU A 99 1.85 -19.82 -2.09
N PRO A 100 2.91 -19.34 -2.77
CA PRO A 100 3.87 -18.42 -2.18
C PRO A 100 3.19 -17.20 -1.57
N GLN A 101 3.57 -16.88 -0.33
CA GLN A 101 2.98 -15.79 0.45
C GLN A 101 3.58 -14.44 0.04
N VAL A 102 3.31 -14.05 -1.21
CA VAL A 102 3.76 -12.81 -1.85
C VAL A 102 2.57 -11.94 -2.21
N ASN A 103 2.80 -10.66 -2.52
CA ASN A 103 1.78 -9.73 -3.02
C ASN A 103 2.14 -9.14 -4.40
N TYR A 104 3.00 -9.83 -5.12
CA TYR A 104 3.51 -9.47 -6.44
C TYR A 104 3.72 -10.74 -7.27
N LEU A 105 3.81 -10.58 -8.59
CA LEU A 105 4.22 -11.67 -9.48
C LEU A 105 5.74 -11.83 -9.39
N ASN A 106 6.20 -13.06 -9.19
CA ASN A 106 7.58 -13.47 -9.35
C ASN A 106 7.63 -14.90 -9.92
N ASP A 107 8.82 -15.39 -10.26
CA ASP A 107 8.98 -16.72 -10.86
C ASP A 107 8.51 -17.86 -9.95
N GLU A 108 8.68 -17.74 -8.63
CA GLU A 108 8.22 -18.74 -7.66
C GLU A 108 6.69 -18.89 -7.69
N PHE A 109 5.98 -17.76 -7.67
CA PHE A 109 4.52 -17.74 -7.78
C PHE A 109 4.04 -18.28 -9.13
N CYS A 110 4.71 -17.92 -10.23
CA CYS A 110 4.39 -18.42 -11.56
C CYS A 110 4.56 -19.94 -11.69
N ALA A 111 5.63 -20.48 -11.10
CA ALA A 111 5.84 -21.92 -11.05
C ALA A 111 4.77 -22.62 -10.21
N ALA A 112 4.44 -22.08 -9.03
CA ALA A 112 3.45 -22.64 -8.12
C ALA A 112 2.02 -22.63 -8.69
N THR A 113 1.69 -21.62 -9.49
CA THR A 113 0.38 -21.49 -10.17
C THR A 113 0.29 -22.29 -11.48
N GLY A 114 1.35 -23.01 -11.86
CA GLY A 114 1.34 -23.92 -13.00
C GLY A 114 1.57 -23.25 -14.35
N SER A 115 2.16 -22.05 -14.40
CA SER A 115 2.51 -21.35 -15.64
C SER A 115 3.73 -21.97 -16.32
N ARG A 116 3.62 -23.23 -16.74
CA ARG A 116 4.73 -24.00 -17.31
C ARG A 116 5.37 -23.34 -18.53
N ARG A 117 4.55 -22.90 -19.51
CA ARG A 117 5.07 -22.27 -20.73
C ARG A 117 5.79 -20.96 -20.43
N PHE A 118 5.27 -20.16 -19.50
CA PHE A 118 5.95 -18.96 -18.99
C PHE A 118 7.37 -19.30 -18.50
N MET A 119 7.49 -20.31 -17.62
CA MET A 119 8.77 -20.73 -17.05
C MET A 119 9.74 -21.28 -18.13
N GLU A 120 9.23 -22.08 -19.07
CA GLU A 120 10.04 -22.67 -20.15
C GLU A 120 10.55 -21.64 -21.17
N LEU A 121 9.82 -20.53 -21.37
CA LEU A 121 10.08 -19.54 -22.42
C LEU A 121 10.82 -18.30 -21.93
N GLY A 122 11.42 -18.37 -20.74
CA GLY A 122 12.32 -17.33 -20.21
C GLY A 122 11.78 -16.57 -19.00
N ALA A 123 10.57 -16.87 -18.53
CA ALA A 123 10.02 -16.36 -17.28
C ALA A 123 10.08 -14.82 -17.17
N HIS A 124 10.29 -14.26 -15.96
CA HIS A 124 10.38 -12.81 -15.78
C HIS A 124 11.60 -12.21 -16.49
N GLU A 125 12.75 -12.90 -16.51
CA GLU A 125 13.95 -12.42 -17.19
C GLU A 125 13.70 -12.19 -18.69
N GLY A 126 13.11 -13.16 -19.38
CA GLY A 126 12.80 -13.08 -20.81
C GLY A 126 11.75 -12.02 -21.13
N MET A 127 10.77 -11.82 -20.24
CA MET A 127 9.83 -10.71 -20.33
C MET A 127 10.54 -9.36 -20.14
N GLY A 128 11.44 -9.27 -19.15
CA GLY A 128 12.29 -8.11 -18.88
C GLY A 128 13.15 -7.73 -20.06
N ASP A 129 13.80 -8.71 -20.68
CA ASP A 129 14.61 -8.52 -21.89
C ASP A 129 13.77 -7.94 -23.04
N ALA A 130 12.49 -8.35 -23.18
CA ALA A 130 11.58 -7.79 -24.18
C ALA A 130 11.18 -6.33 -23.86
N MET A 131 10.89 -6.03 -22.59
CA MET A 131 10.57 -4.66 -22.15
C MET A 131 11.76 -3.72 -22.34
N SER A 132 12.97 -4.16 -22.00
CA SER A 132 14.22 -3.40 -22.15
C SER A 132 14.56 -3.07 -23.60
N ARG A 133 14.16 -3.92 -24.56
CA ARG A 133 14.29 -3.61 -26.00
C ARG A 133 13.29 -2.56 -26.50
N GLY A 134 12.26 -2.27 -25.71
CA GLY A 134 11.14 -1.39 -26.06
C GLY A 134 9.94 -2.18 -26.59
N MET A 135 8.78 -1.84 -26.07
CA MET A 135 7.49 -2.39 -26.49
C MET A 135 6.54 -1.29 -26.95
N VAL A 136 5.54 -1.66 -27.73
CA VAL A 136 4.45 -0.76 -28.15
C VAL A 136 3.31 -0.87 -27.15
N LEU A 137 2.81 0.28 -26.66
CA LEU A 137 1.59 0.33 -25.87
C LEU A 137 0.36 0.11 -26.77
N ALA A 138 -0.42 -0.93 -26.48
CA ALA A 138 -1.67 -1.22 -27.16
C ALA A 138 -2.85 -1.12 -26.18
N ILE A 139 -3.92 -0.42 -26.58
CA ILE A 139 -5.16 -0.27 -25.81
C ILE A 139 -6.32 -0.69 -26.71
N SER A 140 -7.20 -1.54 -26.21
CA SER A 140 -8.37 -2.02 -26.95
C SER A 140 -9.54 -2.33 -26.01
N LEU A 141 -10.74 -2.45 -26.57
CA LEU A 141 -11.94 -2.93 -25.91
C LEU A 141 -12.56 -3.99 -26.81
N TRP A 142 -12.81 -5.18 -26.26
CA TRP A 142 -13.32 -6.32 -27.01
C TRP A 142 -14.09 -7.27 -26.08
N TRP A 143 -14.91 -8.13 -26.67
CA TRP A 143 -15.60 -9.23 -26.00
C TRP A 143 -15.25 -10.56 -26.65
N ASP A 144 -15.63 -11.67 -26.03
CA ASP A 144 -15.38 -13.02 -26.53
C ASP A 144 -16.69 -13.77 -26.72
N ALA A 145 -17.11 -13.95 -27.98
CA ALA A 145 -18.32 -14.69 -28.31
C ALA A 145 -18.17 -16.22 -28.15
N GLY A 146 -16.94 -16.73 -28.11
CA GLY A 146 -16.66 -18.16 -28.01
C GLY A 146 -16.52 -18.65 -26.57
N GLY A 147 -15.81 -17.89 -25.74
CA GLY A 147 -15.50 -18.23 -24.35
C GLY A 147 -16.11 -17.30 -23.31
N ASN A 148 -16.92 -16.31 -23.69
CA ASN A 148 -17.60 -15.36 -22.79
C ASN A 148 -16.65 -14.68 -21.77
N MET A 149 -15.37 -14.53 -22.13
CA MET A 149 -14.31 -14.01 -21.25
C MET A 149 -14.15 -14.75 -19.91
N GLN A 150 -14.56 -16.03 -19.82
CA GLN A 150 -14.59 -16.78 -18.56
C GLN A 150 -13.22 -16.91 -17.88
N TRP A 151 -12.13 -16.82 -18.62
CA TRP A 151 -10.77 -16.82 -18.07
C TRP A 151 -10.46 -15.55 -17.23
N LEU A 152 -11.17 -14.45 -17.50
CA LEU A 152 -11.03 -13.16 -16.83
C LEU A 152 -11.94 -13.04 -15.61
N ASP A 153 -13.23 -13.36 -15.73
CA ASP A 153 -14.25 -13.05 -14.72
C ASP A 153 -15.17 -14.23 -14.34
N GLY A 154 -14.97 -15.41 -14.93
CA GLY A 154 -15.80 -16.59 -14.68
C GLY A 154 -15.57 -17.23 -13.32
N SER A 155 -16.65 -17.39 -12.56
CA SER A 155 -16.70 -18.10 -11.26
C SER A 155 -16.27 -19.55 -11.37
N ALA A 156 -16.67 -20.24 -12.44
CA ALA A 156 -16.26 -21.62 -12.70
C ALA A 156 -14.74 -21.79 -12.91
N GLN A 157 -14.01 -20.69 -13.19
CA GLN A 157 -12.56 -20.68 -13.34
C GLN A 157 -11.84 -20.01 -12.17
N ASN A 158 -12.55 -19.71 -11.08
CA ASN A 158 -12.06 -18.92 -9.95
C ASN A 158 -11.45 -17.57 -10.38
N ALA A 159 -12.01 -16.95 -11.43
CA ALA A 159 -11.48 -15.73 -12.03
C ALA A 159 -12.32 -14.50 -11.67
N GLY A 160 -13.54 -14.69 -11.17
CA GLY A 160 -14.44 -13.60 -10.83
C GLY A 160 -15.82 -14.11 -10.44
N PRO A 161 -16.78 -13.20 -10.23
CA PRO A 161 -18.10 -13.56 -9.75
C PRO A 161 -19.05 -14.01 -10.87
N CYS A 162 -18.65 -13.94 -12.15
CA CYS A 162 -19.57 -14.09 -13.26
C CYS A 162 -19.93 -15.56 -13.53
N ASN A 163 -21.20 -15.83 -13.79
CA ASN A 163 -21.69 -17.13 -14.23
C ASN A 163 -21.31 -17.41 -15.70
N LEU A 164 -21.60 -18.63 -16.17
CA LEU A 164 -21.20 -19.12 -17.48
C LEU A 164 -21.78 -18.36 -18.68
N THR A 165 -22.84 -17.58 -18.48
CA THR A 165 -23.66 -17.00 -19.56
C THR A 165 -23.65 -15.48 -19.62
N GLU A 166 -23.33 -14.79 -18.52
CA GLU A 166 -23.51 -13.33 -18.46
C GLU A 166 -22.51 -12.57 -19.35
N GLY A 167 -21.29 -13.09 -19.53
CA GLY A 167 -20.28 -12.52 -20.41
C GLY A 167 -20.54 -12.73 -21.91
N ASN A 168 -21.63 -13.44 -22.29
CA ASN A 168 -22.00 -13.58 -23.69
C ASN A 168 -22.39 -12.20 -24.28
N PRO A 169 -21.90 -11.81 -25.47
CA PRO A 169 -22.22 -10.51 -26.06
C PRO A 169 -23.73 -10.18 -26.13
N GLN A 170 -24.58 -11.18 -26.36
CA GLN A 170 -26.04 -11.00 -26.39
C GLN A 170 -26.65 -10.69 -25.02
N ASN A 171 -25.96 -11.04 -23.93
CA ASN A 171 -26.36 -10.73 -22.56
C ASN A 171 -25.71 -9.44 -22.07
N VAL A 172 -24.45 -9.19 -22.43
CA VAL A 172 -23.73 -7.94 -22.10
C VAL A 172 -24.55 -6.72 -22.52
N VAL A 173 -25.03 -6.68 -23.77
CA VAL A 173 -25.82 -5.54 -24.30
C VAL A 173 -27.17 -5.31 -23.61
N LYS A 174 -27.65 -6.28 -22.82
CA LYS A 174 -28.87 -6.13 -22.00
C LYS A 174 -28.57 -5.45 -20.66
N VAL A 175 -27.32 -5.53 -20.20
CA VAL A 175 -26.86 -4.93 -18.93
C VAL A 175 -26.25 -3.55 -19.20
N GLU A 176 -25.38 -3.45 -20.20
CA GLU A 176 -24.78 -2.20 -20.67
C GLU A 176 -24.85 -2.17 -22.20
N ALA A 177 -25.67 -1.26 -22.75
CA ALA A 177 -25.95 -1.21 -24.17
C ALA A 177 -24.75 -0.68 -24.98
N ASP A 178 -23.98 0.25 -24.39
CA ASP A 178 -22.83 0.89 -25.02
C ASP A 178 -21.58 0.78 -24.14
N PRO A 179 -20.96 -0.42 -24.04
CA PRO A 179 -19.77 -0.61 -23.22
C PRO A 179 -18.64 0.31 -23.65
N VAL A 180 -18.10 1.08 -22.69
CA VAL A 180 -17.03 2.05 -22.92
C VAL A 180 -16.00 1.97 -21.82
N VAL A 181 -14.75 2.27 -22.17
CA VAL A 181 -13.65 2.44 -21.22
C VAL A 181 -12.87 3.71 -21.58
N THR A 182 -12.47 4.45 -20.55
CA THR A 182 -11.65 5.66 -20.70
C THR A 182 -10.33 5.45 -19.98
N PHE A 183 -9.23 5.57 -20.71
CA PHE A 183 -7.88 5.65 -20.15
C PHE A 183 -7.41 7.10 -20.23
N SER A 184 -6.83 7.62 -19.16
CA SER A 184 -6.31 8.99 -19.08
C SER A 184 -5.09 9.03 -18.17
N GLU A 185 -4.37 10.16 -18.18
CA GLU A 185 -3.21 10.39 -17.29
C GLU A 185 -2.13 9.29 -17.37
N ILE A 186 -1.91 8.75 -18.58
CA ILE A 186 -0.88 7.73 -18.81
C ILE A 186 0.50 8.35 -18.55
N LYS A 187 1.19 7.82 -17.54
CA LYS A 187 2.51 8.27 -17.07
C LYS A 187 3.41 7.06 -16.90
N TRP A 188 4.69 7.22 -17.22
CA TRP A 188 5.74 6.25 -16.95
C TRP A 188 7.01 7.00 -16.57
N GLY A 189 7.87 6.37 -15.79
CA GLY A 189 9.06 6.99 -15.23
C GLY A 189 9.64 6.14 -14.11
N GLU A 190 10.49 6.75 -13.29
CA GLU A 190 11.14 6.09 -12.16
C GLU A 190 10.11 5.57 -11.14
N ILE A 191 10.44 4.45 -10.50
CA ILE A 191 9.59 3.82 -9.50
C ILE A 191 9.28 4.83 -8.39
N GLY A 192 7.99 5.08 -8.15
CA GLY A 192 7.52 6.01 -7.11
C GLY A 192 7.25 7.44 -7.57
N THR A 193 7.67 7.83 -8.78
CA THR A 193 7.52 9.21 -9.29
C THR A 193 6.21 9.46 -10.03
N THR A 194 5.55 8.41 -10.51
CA THR A 194 4.37 8.51 -11.38
C THR A 194 3.06 8.73 -10.62
N PHE A 195 3.11 8.78 -9.29
CA PHE A 195 1.96 9.04 -8.44
C PHE A 195 2.34 9.83 -7.19
N LYS A 196 1.44 10.71 -6.74
CA LYS A 196 1.52 11.34 -5.42
C LYS A 196 0.50 10.66 -4.53
N ALA A 197 0.93 9.67 -3.75
CA ALA A 197 0.07 9.11 -2.73
C ALA A 197 -0.07 10.17 -1.63
N GLY A 198 -1.26 10.74 -1.48
CA GLY A 198 -1.55 11.44 -0.24
C GLY A 198 -1.42 10.44 0.89
N CYS A 199 -0.54 10.70 1.87
CA CYS A 199 -0.72 10.14 3.21
C CYS A 199 -2.00 10.77 3.78
N GLN A 200 -3.15 10.38 3.24
CA GLN A 200 -4.44 10.73 3.77
C GLN A 200 -4.61 9.79 4.98
N PRO A 201 -4.62 10.31 6.22
CA PRO A 201 -5.01 9.48 7.36
C PRO A 201 -6.35 8.84 6.98
N LYS A 202 -6.47 7.52 7.16
CA LYS A 202 -7.72 6.77 6.89
C LYS A 202 -8.88 7.66 7.37
N ARG A 203 -9.85 8.03 6.49
CA ARG A 203 -11.10 8.66 6.97
C ARG A 203 -11.53 7.72 8.08
N LYS A 204 -11.68 8.28 9.29
CA LYS A 204 -12.07 7.55 10.48
C LYS A 204 -13.06 6.47 10.08
N SER A 205 -12.60 5.21 10.04
CA SER A 205 -13.50 4.11 10.29
C SER A 205 -14.18 4.49 11.61
N ALA A 206 -15.50 4.45 11.63
CA ALA A 206 -16.36 4.96 12.69
C ALA A 206 -16.16 4.24 14.05
N ASN A 207 -15.05 3.52 14.26
CA ASN A 207 -14.76 2.74 15.44
C ASN A 207 -13.79 3.41 16.43
N MET A 208 -12.92 4.33 16.02
CA MET A 208 -12.10 5.08 16.99
C MET A 208 -12.91 6.14 17.77
N GLU A 209 -14.09 6.51 17.24
CA GLU A 209 -15.09 7.28 17.98
C GLU A 209 -15.68 6.49 19.16
N GLY A 210 -15.68 5.15 19.15
CA GLY A 210 -16.27 4.35 20.22
C GLY A 210 -15.54 4.44 21.57
N ILE A 211 -14.21 4.57 21.53
CA ILE A 211 -13.35 4.56 22.74
C ILE A 211 -13.17 5.99 23.27
N THR A 212 -12.93 6.96 22.39
CA THR A 212 -12.78 8.37 22.78
C THR A 212 -14.12 9.02 23.12
N ARG A 213 -15.25 8.66 22.47
CA ARG A 213 -16.58 9.15 22.88
C ARG A 213 -16.82 8.94 24.36
N ARG A 214 -16.52 7.75 24.91
CA ARG A 214 -16.87 7.48 26.31
C ARG A 214 -16.12 8.39 27.29
N HIS A 215 -14.84 8.68 27.03
CA HIS A 215 -14.08 9.68 27.80
C HIS A 215 -14.67 11.09 27.67
N PHE A 216 -14.89 11.57 26.45
CA PHE A 216 -15.39 12.93 26.21
C PHE A 216 -16.84 13.14 26.66
N PHE A 217 -17.70 12.11 26.59
CA PHE A 217 -19.12 12.21 26.94
C PHE A 217 -19.43 11.84 28.41
N HIS A 218 -18.59 11.04 29.10
CA HIS A 218 -18.87 10.57 30.47
C HIS A 218 -17.82 10.95 31.53
N HIS A 219 -16.59 11.32 31.15
CA HIS A 219 -15.52 11.66 32.11
C HIS A 219 -15.04 13.12 32.07
N ALA A 220 -15.32 13.85 30.98
CA ALA A 220 -14.94 15.27 30.84
C ALA A 220 -15.86 16.23 31.61
N ASP A 221 -17.07 15.79 31.97
CA ASP A 221 -18.08 16.60 32.67
C ASP A 221 -17.97 16.38 34.18
N THR A 222 -17.43 17.38 34.90
CA THR A 222 -17.24 17.32 36.36
C THR A 222 -18.54 17.33 37.15
N GLU A 223 -19.66 17.71 36.53
CA GLU A 223 -20.96 17.85 37.21
C GLU A 223 -21.78 16.55 37.25
N LYS A 224 -21.39 15.51 36.50
CA LYS A 224 -22.14 14.24 36.38
C LYS A 224 -21.47 13.02 37.05
N GLN A 225 -20.53 13.25 37.96
CA GLN A 225 -19.78 12.18 38.61
C GLN A 225 -20.63 11.37 39.61
N THR A 226 -21.15 10.22 39.17
CA THR A 226 -21.76 9.20 40.05
C THR A 226 -20.71 8.17 40.51
N PRO A 227 -20.92 7.42 41.60
CA PRO A 227 -19.95 6.45 42.13
C PRO A 227 -19.48 5.36 41.14
N GLY A 228 -20.31 5.00 40.16
CA GLY A 228 -19.94 4.07 39.09
C GLY A 228 -18.97 4.67 38.07
N ILE A 229 -19.12 5.96 37.78
CA ILE A 229 -18.29 6.71 36.82
C ILE A 229 -16.89 6.96 37.39
N THR A 230 -16.74 7.13 38.70
CA THR A 230 -15.43 7.29 39.36
C THR A 230 -14.57 6.03 39.29
N LYS A 231 -15.17 4.84 39.32
CA LYS A 231 -14.43 3.57 39.17
C LYS A 231 -13.99 3.35 37.71
N GLU A 232 -14.88 3.61 36.76
CA GLU A 232 -14.56 3.54 35.32
C GLU A 232 -13.47 4.56 34.92
N LYS A 233 -13.47 5.75 35.53
CA LYS A 233 -12.44 6.79 35.34
C LYS A 233 -11.04 6.32 35.75
N ALA A 234 -10.93 5.48 36.78
CA ALA A 234 -9.64 4.95 37.26
C ALA A 234 -9.02 3.98 36.24
N ASP A 235 -9.86 3.26 35.48
CA ASP A 235 -9.44 2.30 34.47
C ASP A 235 -9.29 2.91 33.07
N CYS A 236 -9.66 4.19 32.90
CA CYS A 236 -9.55 4.90 31.63
C CYS A 236 -8.13 5.39 31.34
N HIS A 237 -7.52 4.87 30.26
CA HIS A 237 -6.19 5.27 29.77
C HIS A 237 -6.03 6.78 29.53
N TRP A 238 -7.07 7.44 29.01
CA TRP A 238 -7.02 8.88 28.73
C TRP A 238 -7.07 9.73 30.00
N CYS A 239 -7.77 9.25 31.03
CA CYS A 239 -7.73 9.88 32.36
C CYS A 239 -6.36 9.71 33.02
N GLN A 240 -5.68 8.58 32.82
CA GLN A 240 -4.30 8.37 33.30
C GLN A 240 -3.31 9.33 32.63
N ILE A 241 -3.36 9.47 31.31
CA ILE A 241 -2.49 10.38 30.56
C ILE A 241 -2.72 11.85 30.97
N ARG A 242 -3.98 12.28 31.10
CA ARG A 242 -4.31 13.64 31.55
C ARG A 242 -3.93 13.93 33.00
N ALA A 243 -3.77 12.90 33.83
CA ALA A 243 -3.33 13.07 35.21
C ALA A 243 -1.81 13.32 35.32
N PHE A 244 -1.05 13.15 34.24
CA PHE A 244 0.37 13.45 34.26
C PHE A 244 0.62 14.97 34.34
N PRO A 245 1.50 15.43 35.26
CA PRO A 245 1.80 16.85 35.42
C PRO A 245 2.35 17.51 34.15
N THR A 246 2.99 16.72 33.30
CA THR A 246 3.59 17.18 32.04
C THR A 246 2.61 17.14 30.87
N HIS A 247 1.38 16.64 31.03
CA HIS A 247 0.46 16.44 29.90
C HIS A 247 0.13 17.75 29.17
N GLU A 248 -0.04 18.85 29.90
CA GLU A 248 -0.36 20.16 29.30
C GLU A 248 0.81 20.72 28.48
N THR A 249 2.04 20.41 28.86
CA THR A 249 3.25 20.91 28.20
C THR A 249 3.77 19.95 27.12
N HIS A 250 3.56 18.65 27.31
CA HIS A 250 4.09 17.55 26.49
C HIS A 250 2.97 16.51 26.29
N PRO A 251 2.02 16.77 25.37
CA PRO A 251 0.89 15.88 25.17
C PRO A 251 1.34 14.55 24.53
N ILE A 252 0.98 13.44 25.17
CA ILE A 252 1.24 12.10 24.65
C ILE A 252 0.08 11.71 23.74
N THR A 253 0.39 11.36 22.49
CA THR A 253 -0.55 10.78 21.54
C THR A 253 -0.07 9.39 21.16
N ILE A 254 -0.95 8.40 21.24
CA ILE A 254 -0.66 7.02 20.85
C ILE A 254 -1.47 6.75 19.59
N ILE A 255 -0.77 6.39 18.52
CA ILE A 255 -1.35 6.09 17.22
C ILE A 255 -0.88 4.68 16.88
N ASN A 256 -1.83 3.77 16.62
CA ASN A 256 -1.56 2.50 15.97
C ASN A 256 -2.02 2.64 14.52
N ASP A 257 -1.08 2.57 13.58
CA ASP A 257 -1.29 2.71 12.15
C ASP A 257 -1.17 1.37 11.39
N ILE A 258 -0.87 0.29 12.09
CA ILE A 258 -0.62 -1.03 11.53
C ILE A 258 -1.91 -1.84 11.45
N ASP A 259 -2.68 -1.89 12.54
CA ASP A 259 -3.91 -2.69 12.64
C ASP A 259 -4.97 -2.05 13.56
N ASP A 260 -6.04 -2.79 13.82
CA ASP A 260 -7.13 -2.37 14.72
C ASP A 260 -6.88 -2.79 16.19
N ALA A 261 -5.67 -3.24 16.54
CA ALA A 261 -5.34 -3.58 17.92
C ALA A 261 -5.39 -2.33 18.79
N THR A 262 -6.02 -2.45 19.95
CA THR A 262 -6.14 -1.37 20.93
C THR A 262 -5.35 -1.72 22.18
N LEU A 263 -4.93 -0.69 22.94
CA LEU A 263 -4.31 -0.93 24.24
C LEU A 263 -5.26 -1.77 25.11
N PRO A 264 -4.81 -2.93 25.61
CA PRO A 264 -5.62 -3.77 26.50
C PRO A 264 -6.17 -2.93 27.66
N SER A 265 -7.43 -3.12 28.06
CA SER A 265 -8.10 -2.28 29.08
C SER A 265 -7.40 -2.27 30.46
N ASN A 266 -6.55 -3.27 30.71
CA ASN A 266 -5.71 -3.39 31.90
C ASN A 266 -4.32 -2.75 31.76
N PHE A 267 -4.01 -2.12 30.62
CA PHE A 267 -2.75 -1.40 30.42
C PHE A 267 -2.68 -0.19 31.35
N ARG A 268 -1.50 0.10 31.92
CA ARG A 268 -1.31 1.19 32.89
C ARG A 268 -0.08 2.00 32.54
N PHE A 269 -0.25 3.32 32.48
CA PHE A 269 0.87 4.23 32.24
C PHE A 269 1.61 4.48 33.55
N LEU A 270 2.94 4.41 33.51
CA LEU A 270 3.81 4.72 34.64
C LEU A 270 4.39 6.12 34.45
N GLN A 271 4.21 6.99 35.45
CA GLN A 271 4.75 8.35 35.43
C GLN A 271 6.22 8.41 35.86
N SER A 272 6.67 7.43 36.65
CA SER A 272 8.06 7.38 37.13
C SER A 272 8.50 5.94 37.33
N THR A 273 9.76 5.68 37.05
CA THR A 273 10.47 4.45 37.38
C THR A 273 11.24 4.68 38.67
N VAL A 274 10.95 3.88 39.70
CA VAL A 274 11.77 3.82 40.92
C VAL A 274 12.66 2.59 40.77
N LEU A 275 13.98 2.79 40.82
CA LEU A 275 14.92 1.68 40.80
C LEU A 275 14.80 0.90 42.11
N GLY A 276 14.51 -0.39 42.01
CA GLY A 276 14.50 -1.30 43.15
C GLY A 276 15.92 -1.57 43.68
N GLU A 277 16.00 -2.09 44.90
CA GLU A 277 17.28 -2.47 45.51
C GLU A 277 18.04 -3.46 44.60
N GLY A 278 19.27 -3.12 44.21
CA GLY A 278 20.11 -3.91 43.29
C GLY A 278 19.95 -3.59 41.80
N VAL A 279 19.05 -2.68 41.41
CA VAL A 279 18.93 -2.23 40.01
C VAL A 279 19.75 -0.97 39.79
N GLN A 280 20.75 -1.04 38.91
CA GLN A 280 21.55 0.12 38.50
C GLN A 280 20.91 0.81 37.29
N ALA A 281 20.89 2.14 37.29
CA ALA A 281 20.52 2.91 36.11
C ALA A 281 21.47 2.59 34.95
N ALA A 282 20.97 2.58 33.72
CA ALA A 282 21.85 2.52 32.55
C ALA A 282 22.78 3.74 32.54
N GLU A 283 24.04 3.53 32.15
CA GLU A 283 25.04 4.61 32.04
C GLU A 283 24.59 5.65 31.01
N ASP A 284 25.03 6.91 31.16
CA ASP A 284 24.60 8.01 30.29
C ASP A 284 24.93 7.77 28.81
N SER A 285 25.91 6.92 28.51
CA SER A 285 26.22 6.44 27.14
C SER A 285 25.10 5.64 26.47
N PHE A 286 24.10 5.18 27.23
CA PHE A 286 22.91 4.49 26.73
C PHE A 286 21.75 5.43 26.42
N ARG A 287 21.89 6.74 26.70
CA ARG A 287 20.91 7.75 26.28
C ARG A 287 21.16 8.10 24.82
N SER A 288 20.51 7.37 23.91
CA SER A 288 20.48 7.73 22.49
C SER A 288 19.51 8.91 22.28
N GLY A 289 20.03 10.13 22.42
CA GLY A 289 19.34 11.38 22.12
C GLY A 289 20.36 12.52 22.03
N CYS A 290 20.18 13.42 21.08
CA CYS A 290 21.05 14.58 20.93
C CYS A 290 20.98 15.51 22.14
N ASP A 291 22.14 15.93 22.66
CA ASP A 291 22.22 17.04 23.59
C ASP A 291 22.34 18.33 22.76
N CYS A 292 21.18 18.93 22.44
CA CYS A 292 21.10 20.21 21.71
C CYS A 292 21.45 21.36 22.67
N THR A 293 22.29 22.30 22.24
CA THR A 293 22.57 23.53 23.01
C THR A 293 21.32 24.42 23.18
N ASP A 294 20.35 24.29 22.28
CA ASP A 294 19.04 24.95 22.32
C ASP A 294 17.96 23.93 21.90
N ASP A 295 16.90 23.80 22.73
CA ASP A 295 15.75 22.92 22.50
C ASP A 295 15.07 23.17 21.14
N GLN A 296 15.16 24.38 20.58
CA GLN A 296 14.62 24.67 19.25
C GLN A 296 15.41 23.99 18.12
N GLU A 297 16.71 23.78 18.26
CA GLU A 297 17.53 23.17 17.20
C GLU A 297 17.16 21.69 16.96
N CYS A 298 16.75 21.00 18.03
CA CYS A 298 16.18 19.67 18.00
C CYS A 298 14.85 19.61 17.19
N GLN A 299 14.11 20.72 17.07
CA GLN A 299 12.82 20.76 16.36
C GLN A 299 12.92 21.17 14.88
N TYR A 300 14.01 21.82 14.46
CA TYR A 300 14.14 22.42 13.13
C TYR A 300 15.36 21.92 12.34
N GLY A 301 15.87 20.73 12.69
CA GLY A 301 16.94 20.04 11.95
C GLY A 301 18.34 20.62 12.13
N GLY A 302 18.56 21.49 13.13
CA GLY A 302 19.88 22.09 13.39
C GLY A 302 20.85 21.17 14.13
N CYS A 303 20.34 20.14 14.80
CA CYS A 303 21.16 19.22 15.58
C CYS A 303 21.57 18.00 14.75
N LEU A 304 22.84 17.95 14.35
CA LEU A 304 23.46 16.84 13.64
C LEU A 304 24.04 15.83 14.64
N CYS A 305 23.25 14.85 15.09
CA CYS A 305 23.81 13.62 15.66
C CYS A 305 23.82 12.54 14.59
N LEU A 306 25.01 12.29 14.06
CA LEU A 306 25.23 11.30 13.02
C LEU A 306 25.56 9.94 13.61
N GLN A 307 24.66 9.00 13.36
CA GLN A 307 24.91 7.66 12.83
C GLN A 307 23.50 7.17 12.39
N GLU A 308 23.09 7.17 11.13
CA GLU A 308 23.79 7.11 9.86
C GLU A 308 23.13 8.07 8.84
N GLN A 309 23.99 8.63 8.00
CA GLN A 309 23.69 9.45 6.84
C GLN A 309 23.76 8.52 5.63
N ASP A 310 22.64 8.38 4.93
CA ASP A 310 22.44 8.02 3.52
C ASP A 310 20.92 8.22 3.36
N ASP A 311 20.41 9.30 2.78
CA ASP A 311 20.50 9.64 1.37
C ASP A 311 20.77 11.15 1.17
N ALA A 312 21.89 11.46 0.52
CA ALA A 312 22.06 12.72 -0.17
C ALA A 312 21.32 12.63 -1.51
N ASP A 313 20.27 13.44 -1.69
CA ASP A 313 20.05 14.31 -2.85
C ASP A 313 18.59 14.83 -2.87
N ASP A 314 18.23 15.62 -1.85
CA ASP A 314 17.11 16.58 -1.96
C ASP A 314 17.65 17.82 -2.70
N ASN A 315 17.67 17.77 -4.04
CA ASN A 315 17.72 18.98 -4.86
C ASN A 315 16.28 19.38 -5.23
N ASP A 316 15.58 20.00 -4.29
CA ASP A 316 14.41 20.83 -4.61
C ASP A 316 14.92 22.19 -5.14
N GLU A 317 15.29 22.24 -6.41
CA GLU A 317 15.32 23.49 -7.18
C GLU A 317 13.88 23.81 -7.65
N ASP A 318 13.10 24.45 -6.78
CA ASP A 318 11.90 25.19 -7.21
C ASP A 318 12.32 26.60 -7.64
N ASP A 319 12.54 26.80 -8.94
CA ASP A 319 12.62 28.10 -9.58
C ASP A 319 11.20 28.68 -9.74
N ASP A 320 10.83 29.60 -8.85
CA ASP A 320 9.71 30.53 -9.00
C ASP A 320 10.17 31.80 -9.77
N GLU A 321 9.81 31.92 -11.05
CA GLU A 321 9.70 33.19 -11.81
C GLU A 321 8.20 33.44 -12.07
N GLU A 322 7.52 34.58 -11.87
CA GLU A 322 7.80 35.97 -11.53
C GLU A 322 6.50 36.52 -10.88
N ASP A 323 6.58 37.37 -9.85
CA ASP A 323 5.85 38.65 -9.86
C ASP A 323 6.46 39.61 -8.83
N GLY A 324 6.82 40.81 -9.28
CA GLY A 324 7.50 41.81 -8.48
C GLY A 324 6.52 42.64 -7.64
N GLY A 325 6.81 42.80 -6.35
CA GLY A 325 6.29 43.95 -5.59
C GLY A 325 5.97 43.76 -4.11
N SER A 326 6.89 44.24 -3.27
CA SER A 326 6.68 44.80 -1.92
C SER A 326 6.35 43.88 -0.72
N GLY A 327 7.26 43.89 0.26
CA GLY A 327 6.93 43.77 1.70
C GLY A 327 7.19 42.41 2.35
N GLN A 328 8.38 42.26 2.94
CA GLN A 328 8.94 41.09 3.65
C GLN A 328 7.94 40.28 4.51
N ARG A 329 7.75 39.00 4.18
CA ARG A 329 7.24 37.95 5.08
C ARG A 329 8.40 37.08 5.57
N GLU A 330 8.52 36.92 6.88
CA GLU A 330 9.42 35.93 7.50
C GLU A 330 9.05 34.52 7.03
N GLN A 331 9.99 33.82 6.40
CA GLN A 331 9.89 32.40 6.09
C GLN A 331 9.94 31.59 7.41
N GLY A 332 8.82 30.98 7.79
CA GLY A 332 8.74 30.15 8.99
C GLY A 332 9.48 28.82 8.79
N ARG A 333 10.43 28.51 9.68
CA ARG A 333 11.17 27.22 9.69
C ARG A 333 10.20 26.06 9.88
N LYS A 334 10.32 25.03 9.04
CA LYS A 334 9.49 23.81 9.07
C LYS A 334 9.96 22.89 10.20
N LYS A 335 9.04 22.47 11.08
CA LYS A 335 9.35 21.52 12.17
C LYS A 335 9.61 20.13 11.61
N ILE A 336 10.69 19.49 12.04
CA ILE A 336 11.09 18.15 11.63
C ILE A 336 11.04 17.26 12.88
N TYR A 337 10.12 16.30 12.91
CA TYR A 337 10.09 15.27 13.94
C TYR A 337 10.71 14.00 13.36
N ARG A 338 11.87 13.58 13.89
CA ARG A 338 12.51 12.31 13.51
C ARG A 338 12.25 11.28 14.60
N TYR A 339 11.76 10.10 14.20
CA TYR A 339 11.58 8.97 15.10
C TYR A 339 12.79 8.04 14.95
N HIS A 340 13.45 7.70 16.06
CA HIS A 340 14.40 6.58 16.09
C HIS A 340 13.64 5.30 16.46
N THR A 341 13.78 4.26 15.65
CA THR A 341 13.40 2.88 16.00
C THR A 341 14.66 2.04 16.15
N HIS A 342 15.01 1.69 17.39
CA HIS A 342 15.85 0.53 17.66
C HIS A 342 15.17 -0.40 18.67
N GLY A 343 15.06 -1.65 18.26
CA GLY A 343 14.67 -2.79 19.08
C GLY A 343 14.90 -4.04 18.24
N ALA A 344 15.61 -5.03 18.78
CA ALA A 344 15.80 -6.30 18.10
C ALA A 344 14.43 -6.93 17.81
N LYS A 345 14.25 -7.44 16.58
CA LYS A 345 13.13 -8.33 16.26
C LYS A 345 13.12 -9.46 17.31
N ALA A 346 12.02 -9.57 18.06
CA ALA A 346 11.70 -10.71 18.90
C ALA A 346 10.58 -11.50 18.24
#